data_AF-A0A423HVR9-F1
#
_entry.id   AF-A0A423HVR9-F1
#
_cell.length_a   1.000
_cell.length_b   1.000
_cell.length_c   1.000
_cell.angle_alpha   90.00
_cell.angle_beta   90.00
_cell.angle_gamma   90.00
#
_symmetry.space_group_name_H-M   'P 1'
#
loop_
_entity.id
_entity.type
_entity.pdbx_description
1 polymer ?
#
loop_
_entity_poly.entity_id
_entity_poly.type
_entity_poly.pdbx_seq_one_letter_code
_entity_poly.pdbx_strand_id
1 'polypeptide(L)'
;MPPITTRLMTLLFLCLPLEVPAQTNPCPAGEKQVCLDSCICLPDVGQLLGLPPNGIYQIAAPALAMWLTQARAEAATADTQPIPPHIREQLLRWYDAGVLDSARYKVSDNGQFTAATAMLQNPDVGAVTLIDIILFRDAQTAEENIALWAHELKHVQQFQEWGVEGFAQRYTQNFNAVEAPAYAVQGEVRRWVRDGNF
;
A
#
# COMPACT_ATOMS: atom_id res chain seq x y z
N MET A 1 -11.22 58.34 -53.66
CA MET A 1 -11.03 57.11 -54.45
C MET A 1 -9.57 56.68 -54.33
N PRO A 2 -9.23 55.72 -53.44
CA PRO A 2 -7.91 55.11 -53.42
C PRO A 2 -7.92 53.75 -54.15
N PRO A 3 -6.86 53.39 -54.88
CA PRO A 3 -6.77 52.13 -55.59
C PRO A 3 -6.30 50.98 -54.68
N ILE A 4 -6.85 49.82 -55.01
CA ILE A 4 -6.55 48.49 -54.48
C ILE A 4 -5.16 48.07 -54.94
N THR A 5 -4.25 47.79 -54.00
CA THR A 5 -3.07 46.98 -54.27
C THR A 5 -2.81 46.01 -53.13
N THR A 6 -3.08 44.75 -53.43
CA THR A 6 -2.76 43.53 -52.72
C THR A 6 -1.26 43.43 -52.41
N ARG A 7 -0.88 43.24 -51.14
CA ARG A 7 0.33 42.47 -50.80
C ARG A 7 0.11 41.64 -49.53
N LEU A 8 0.07 40.34 -49.79
CA LEU A 8 0.23 39.19 -48.90
C LEU A 8 1.18 39.51 -47.72
N MET A 9 0.65 39.54 -46.49
CA MET A 9 1.46 39.56 -45.28
C MET A 9 1.49 38.13 -44.73
N THR A 10 2.61 37.46 -44.95
CA THR A 10 2.94 36.13 -44.47
C THR A 10 2.95 36.14 -42.93
N LEU A 11 1.98 35.49 -42.29
CA LEU A 11 2.08 35.14 -40.86
C LEU A 11 3.09 34.01 -40.71
N LEU A 12 4.31 34.36 -40.28
CA LEU A 12 5.30 33.39 -39.82
C LEU A 12 5.09 33.20 -38.31
N PHE A 13 4.26 32.24 -37.93
CA PHE A 13 4.20 31.76 -36.55
C PHE A 13 5.51 31.03 -36.21
N LEU A 14 6.40 31.67 -35.44
CA LEU A 14 7.51 30.98 -34.79
C LEU A 14 6.95 30.15 -33.62
N CYS A 15 6.68 28.87 -33.87
CA CYS A 15 6.59 27.87 -32.80
C CYS A 15 8.00 27.50 -32.38
N LEU A 16 8.48 28.08 -31.27
CA LEU A 16 9.64 27.58 -30.53
C LEU A 16 9.24 26.28 -29.83
N PRO A 17 9.83 25.10 -30.14
CA PRO A 17 9.75 23.98 -29.23
C PRO A 17 10.59 24.33 -28.00
N LEU A 18 9.93 24.45 -26.85
CA LEU A 18 10.60 24.33 -25.55
C LEU A 18 11.12 22.89 -25.46
N GLU A 19 12.37 22.67 -25.89
CA GLU A 19 13.09 21.45 -25.58
C GLU A 19 13.31 21.43 -24.06
N VAL A 20 12.42 20.74 -23.35
CA VAL A 20 12.69 20.29 -21.99
C VAL A 20 13.89 19.35 -22.11
N PRO A 21 15.04 19.62 -21.47
CA PRO A 21 16.14 18.68 -21.48
C PRO A 21 15.61 17.38 -20.85
N ALA A 22 15.55 16.33 -21.67
CA ALA A 22 15.33 14.98 -21.18
C ALA A 22 16.36 14.74 -20.08
N GLN A 23 15.90 14.31 -18.90
CA GLN A 23 16.79 14.01 -17.78
C GLN A 23 17.84 13.02 -18.27
N THR A 24 19.06 13.49 -18.47
CA THR A 24 20.20 12.64 -18.78
C THR A 24 20.45 11.81 -17.54
N ASN A 25 20.07 10.53 -17.63
CA ASN A 25 20.30 9.58 -16.56
C ASN A 25 21.83 9.60 -16.28
N PRO A 26 22.28 9.99 -15.08
CA PRO A 26 23.72 10.18 -14.79
C PRO A 26 24.49 8.87 -14.73
N CYS A 27 23.80 7.74 -14.84
CA CYS A 27 24.34 6.39 -14.78
C CYS A 27 24.54 5.79 -16.19
N PRO A 28 25.59 4.99 -16.39
CA PRO A 28 25.79 4.18 -17.58
C PRO A 28 24.53 3.37 -17.96
N ALA A 29 24.38 3.05 -19.24
CA ALA A 29 23.29 2.19 -19.71
C ALA A 29 23.34 0.82 -19.00
N GLY A 30 22.23 0.42 -18.38
CA GLY A 30 22.16 -0.78 -17.54
C GLY A 30 22.36 -0.54 -16.05
N GLU A 31 22.51 0.72 -15.62
CA GLU A 31 22.60 1.11 -14.22
C GLU A 31 21.48 2.08 -13.83
N LYS A 32 21.02 1.99 -12.58
CA LYS A 32 20.01 2.86 -11.99
C LYS A 32 20.60 3.60 -10.78
N GLN A 33 20.26 4.88 -10.66
CA GLN A 33 20.68 5.72 -9.56
C GLN A 33 19.89 5.38 -8.28
N VAL A 34 20.60 5.13 -7.18
CA VAL A 34 20.03 4.92 -5.85
C VAL A 34 20.63 5.95 -4.89
N CYS A 35 19.78 6.73 -4.22
CA CYS A 35 20.20 7.80 -3.32
C CYS A 35 19.66 7.53 -1.91
N LEU A 36 20.57 7.41 -0.94
CA LEU A 36 20.27 7.38 0.50
C LEU A 36 20.88 8.62 1.17
N ASP A 37 22.18 8.89 0.95
CA ASP A 37 22.87 10.14 1.35
C ASP A 37 23.74 10.74 0.22
N SER A 38 24.35 9.88 -0.60
CA SER A 38 24.97 10.22 -1.89
C SER A 38 24.41 9.28 -2.95
N CYS A 39 24.22 9.77 -4.16
CA CYS A 39 23.70 8.93 -5.23
C CYS A 39 24.80 8.07 -5.84
N ILE A 40 24.58 6.77 -5.87
CA ILE A 40 25.46 5.80 -6.54
C ILE A 40 24.70 5.14 -7.70
N CYS A 41 25.44 4.78 -8.75
CA CYS A 41 24.91 3.99 -9.85
C CYS A 41 25.12 2.51 -9.53
N LEU A 42 24.03 1.75 -9.50
CA LEU A 42 24.04 0.31 -9.29
C LEU A 42 23.51 -0.38 -10.55
N PRO A 43 24.04 -1.56 -10.91
CA PRO A 43 23.49 -2.35 -12.01
C PRO A 43 21.99 -2.56 -11.81
N ASP A 44 21.21 -2.33 -12.86
CA ASP A 44 19.78 -2.57 -12.86
C ASP A 44 19.55 -4.08 -12.77
N VAL A 45 19.34 -4.55 -11.54
CA VAL A 45 19.06 -5.96 -11.25
C VAL A 45 17.84 -6.48 -12.00
N GLY A 46 16.89 -5.61 -12.38
CA GLY A 46 15.78 -5.98 -13.25
C GLY A 46 16.30 -6.38 -14.64
N GLN A 47 17.16 -5.57 -15.23
CA GLN A 47 17.77 -5.85 -16.53
C GLN A 47 18.76 -7.03 -16.48
N LEU A 48 19.50 -7.19 -15.38
CA LEU A 48 20.43 -8.32 -15.16
C LEU A 48 19.69 -9.67 -15.11
N LEU A 49 18.44 -9.67 -14.62
CA LEU A 49 17.55 -10.83 -14.60
C LEU A 49 16.71 -10.97 -15.89
N GLY A 50 16.96 -10.14 -16.91
CA GLY A 50 16.21 -10.15 -18.18
C GLY A 50 14.76 -9.66 -18.05
N LEU A 51 14.43 -8.96 -16.97
CA LEU A 51 13.12 -8.42 -16.71
C LEU A 51 12.97 -7.05 -17.38
N PRO A 52 11.83 -6.75 -18.02
CA PRO A 52 11.55 -5.39 -18.49
C PRO A 52 11.58 -4.38 -17.32
N PRO A 53 11.57 -3.06 -17.56
CA PRO A 53 11.58 -2.04 -16.50
C PRO A 53 10.45 -2.17 -15.46
N ASN A 54 9.36 -2.86 -15.83
CA ASN A 54 8.24 -3.23 -14.95
C ASN A 54 8.20 -4.72 -14.58
N GLY A 55 9.15 -5.52 -15.08
CA GLY A 55 9.18 -6.97 -14.94
C GLY A 55 9.39 -7.43 -13.51
N ILE A 56 10.05 -6.62 -12.68
CA ILE A 56 10.07 -6.86 -11.23
C ILE A 56 8.65 -6.82 -10.63
N TYR A 57 7.79 -5.90 -11.08
CA TYR A 57 6.39 -5.79 -10.61
C TYR A 57 5.50 -6.88 -11.23
N GLN A 58 5.79 -7.30 -12.46
CA GLN A 58 5.09 -8.40 -13.12
C GLN A 58 5.28 -9.74 -12.40
N ILE A 59 6.36 -9.88 -11.61
CA ILE A 59 6.62 -11.07 -10.79
C ILE A 59 6.23 -10.83 -9.33
N ALA A 60 6.57 -9.67 -8.78
CA ALA A 60 6.36 -9.36 -7.37
C ALA A 60 4.87 -9.30 -7.00
N ALA A 61 4.02 -8.69 -7.83
CA ALA A 61 2.60 -8.55 -7.52
C ALA A 61 1.87 -9.91 -7.50
N PRO A 62 2.00 -10.79 -8.51
CA PRO A 62 1.43 -12.13 -8.44
C PRO A 62 1.99 -12.97 -7.29
N ALA A 63 3.29 -12.87 -7.00
CA ALA A 63 3.90 -13.58 -5.87
C ALA A 63 3.31 -13.13 -4.53
N LEU A 64 3.14 -11.83 -4.33
CA LEU A 64 2.52 -11.28 -3.12
C LEU A 64 1.04 -11.68 -3.02
N ALA A 65 0.27 -11.63 -4.11
CA ALA A 65 -1.13 -12.05 -4.11
C ALA A 65 -1.28 -13.53 -3.72
N MET A 66 -0.43 -14.40 -4.26
CA MET A 66 -0.39 -15.81 -3.90
C MET A 66 -0.02 -16.00 -2.42
N TRP A 67 1.00 -15.30 -1.95
CA TRP A 67 1.43 -15.33 -0.56
C TRP A 67 0.31 -14.91 0.40
N LEU A 68 -0.38 -13.80 0.11
CA LEU A 68 -1.53 -13.31 0.91
C LEU A 68 -2.65 -14.33 0.97
N THR A 69 -2.98 -14.95 -0.17
CA THR A 69 -4.05 -15.95 -0.27
C THR A 69 -3.70 -17.20 0.53
N GLN A 70 -2.47 -17.69 0.42
CA GLN A 70 -1.99 -18.85 1.16
C GLN A 70 -1.94 -18.58 2.67
N ALA A 71 -1.38 -17.43 3.08
CA ALA A 71 -1.31 -17.03 4.48
C ALA A 71 -2.71 -16.86 5.09
N ARG A 72 -3.66 -16.29 4.35
CA ARG A 72 -5.07 -16.22 4.78
C ARG A 72 -5.66 -17.62 4.95
N ALA A 73 -5.43 -18.54 4.00
CA ALA A 73 -5.94 -19.90 4.09
C ALA A 73 -5.40 -20.65 5.31
N GLU A 74 -4.13 -20.44 5.65
CA GLU A 74 -3.51 -20.97 6.88
C GLU A 74 -4.09 -20.32 8.15
N ALA A 75 -4.43 -19.04 8.11
CA ALA A 75 -5.02 -18.32 9.25
C ALA A 75 -6.51 -18.65 9.46
N ALA A 76 -7.23 -19.05 8.41
CA ALA A 76 -8.67 -19.32 8.41
C ALA A 76 -9.09 -20.60 9.16
N THR A 77 -8.27 -21.12 10.08
CA THR A 77 -8.65 -22.25 10.93
C THR A 77 -9.72 -21.88 11.95
N ALA A 78 -10.25 -22.88 12.67
CA ALA A 78 -11.41 -22.76 13.56
C ALA A 78 -11.29 -21.72 14.70
N ASP A 79 -10.11 -21.14 14.92
CA ASP A 79 -9.84 -20.26 16.06
C ASP A 79 -9.99 -18.76 15.75
N THR A 80 -10.45 -18.38 14.56
CA THR A 80 -10.70 -16.96 14.25
C THR A 80 -11.93 -16.43 14.97
N GLN A 81 -11.86 -15.19 15.45
CA GLN A 81 -12.91 -14.52 16.22
C GLN A 81 -13.43 -13.30 15.45
N PRO A 82 -14.70 -12.89 15.64
CA PRO A 82 -15.20 -11.60 15.14
C PRO A 82 -14.56 -10.43 15.92
N ILE A 83 -14.61 -9.21 15.38
CA ILE A 83 -14.13 -8.00 16.10
C ILE A 83 -14.78 -7.93 17.50
N PRO A 84 -14.02 -7.64 18.58
CA PRO A 84 -14.58 -7.44 19.90
C PRO A 84 -15.70 -6.38 19.88
N PRO A 85 -16.88 -6.64 20.48
CA PRO A 85 -18.06 -5.76 20.33
C PRO A 85 -17.78 -4.29 20.67
N HIS A 86 -17.04 -4.01 21.74
CA HIS A 86 -16.70 -2.64 22.15
C HIS A 86 -15.82 -1.92 21.13
N ILE A 87 -14.92 -2.62 20.44
CA ILE A 87 -14.09 -2.06 19.37
C ILE A 87 -14.95 -1.83 18.13
N ARG A 88 -15.78 -2.82 17.76
CA ARG A 88 -16.68 -2.73 16.61
C ARG A 88 -17.60 -1.51 16.72
N GLU A 89 -18.24 -1.33 17.86
CA GLU A 89 -19.16 -0.21 18.11
C GLU A 89 -18.49 1.15 17.92
N GLN A 90 -17.28 1.32 18.47
CA GLN A 90 -16.53 2.58 18.34
C GLN A 90 -16.10 2.85 16.90
N LEU A 91 -15.71 1.82 16.15
CA LEU A 91 -15.19 1.96 14.79
C LEU A 91 -16.25 2.14 13.71
N LEU A 92 -17.53 1.96 14.02
CA LEU A 92 -18.65 2.31 13.14
C LEU A 92 -18.66 3.80 12.73
N ARG A 93 -17.94 4.67 13.47
CA ARG A 93 -17.76 6.07 13.08
C ARG A 93 -16.89 6.25 11.83
N TRP A 94 -15.95 5.33 11.55
CA TRP A 94 -14.99 5.46 10.44
C TRP A 94 -15.22 4.45 9.31
N TYR A 95 -15.87 3.33 9.61
CA TYR A 95 -16.02 2.23 8.68
C TYR A 95 -17.49 1.82 8.53
N ASP A 96 -17.87 1.50 7.30
CA ASP A 96 -19.15 0.83 7.04
C ASP A 96 -19.20 -0.52 7.76
N ALA A 97 -20.40 -0.88 8.22
CA ALA A 97 -20.62 -2.15 8.92
C ALA A 97 -20.15 -3.38 8.12
N GLY A 98 -20.25 -3.33 6.78
CA GLY A 98 -19.77 -4.40 5.91
C GLY A 98 -18.26 -4.67 5.99
N VAL A 99 -17.44 -3.64 6.24
CA VAL A 99 -16.00 -3.80 6.47
C VAL A 99 -15.79 -4.52 7.80
N LEU A 100 -16.41 -4.01 8.87
CA LEU A 100 -16.29 -4.55 10.22
C LEU A 100 -16.79 -6.00 10.33
N ASP A 101 -17.91 -6.32 9.69
CA ASP A 101 -18.56 -7.63 9.77
C ASP A 101 -17.86 -8.69 8.92
N SER A 102 -17.09 -8.27 7.91
CA SER A 102 -16.24 -9.16 7.13
C SER A 102 -14.98 -9.55 7.90
N ALA A 103 -14.45 -8.66 8.73
CA ALA A 103 -13.18 -8.87 9.39
C ALA A 103 -13.28 -9.95 10.47
N ARG A 104 -12.23 -10.75 10.54
CA ARG A 104 -11.96 -11.70 11.64
C ARG A 104 -10.59 -11.39 12.21
N TYR A 105 -10.33 -11.83 13.43
CA TYR A 105 -9.00 -11.74 14.00
C TYR A 105 -8.56 -13.05 14.64
N LYS A 106 -7.25 -13.17 14.78
CA LYS A 106 -6.60 -14.21 15.57
C LYS A 106 -5.40 -13.60 16.27
N VAL A 107 -5.05 -14.13 17.44
CA VAL A 107 -3.79 -13.80 18.11
C VAL A 107 -2.75 -14.84 17.71
N SER A 108 -1.57 -14.37 17.32
CA SER A 108 -0.46 -15.22 16.90
C SER A 108 -0.08 -16.20 18.01
N ASP A 109 -0.11 -17.49 17.71
CA ASP A 109 0.48 -18.53 18.54
C ASP A 109 1.96 -18.62 18.18
N ASN A 110 2.85 -18.14 19.06
CA ASN A 110 4.31 -18.10 18.87
C ASN A 110 4.98 -19.46 18.51
N GLY A 111 4.23 -20.55 18.39
CA GLY A 111 4.69 -21.88 18.02
C GLY A 111 4.51 -22.28 16.55
N GLN A 112 3.71 -21.55 15.75
CA GLN A 112 3.48 -21.88 14.34
C GLN A 112 4.20 -20.90 13.41
N PHE A 113 5.22 -21.38 12.71
CA PHE A 113 5.92 -20.56 11.71
C PHE A 113 5.15 -20.57 10.38
N THR A 114 4.26 -19.60 10.23
CA THR A 114 3.57 -19.29 8.97
C THR A 114 4.20 -18.07 8.29
N ALA A 115 3.93 -17.91 7.00
CA ALA A 115 4.27 -16.72 6.23
C ALA A 115 3.95 -15.41 6.99
N ALA A 116 2.74 -15.29 7.56
CA ALA A 116 2.30 -14.11 8.29
C ALA A 116 3.08 -13.89 9.61
N THR A 117 3.37 -14.97 10.36
CA THR A 117 4.13 -14.87 11.62
C THR A 117 5.58 -14.45 11.42
N ALA A 118 6.16 -14.64 10.23
CA ALA A 118 7.48 -14.12 9.90
C ALA A 118 7.51 -12.57 9.91
N MET A 119 6.42 -11.92 9.47
CA MET A 119 6.30 -10.44 9.55
C MET A 119 6.16 -9.97 11.00
N LEU A 120 5.46 -10.73 11.84
CA LEU A 120 5.33 -10.45 13.27
C LEU A 120 6.63 -10.64 14.07
N GLN A 121 7.69 -11.22 13.47
CA GLN A 121 9.01 -11.24 14.13
C GLN A 121 9.64 -9.85 14.24
N ASN A 122 9.24 -8.89 13.40
CA ASN A 122 9.64 -7.51 13.56
C ASN A 122 8.89 -6.90 14.76
N PRO A 123 9.57 -6.49 15.85
CA PRO A 123 8.91 -5.99 17.07
C PRO A 123 8.03 -4.76 16.84
N ASP A 124 8.25 -4.00 15.77
CA ASP A 124 7.48 -2.79 15.47
C ASP A 124 6.11 -3.08 14.82
N VAL A 125 5.85 -4.34 14.46
CA VAL A 125 4.59 -4.76 13.81
C VAL A 125 3.61 -5.29 14.86
N GLY A 126 2.55 -4.53 15.15
CA GLY A 126 1.52 -4.96 16.12
C GLY A 126 0.51 -5.97 15.57
N ALA A 127 0.24 -5.89 14.27
CA ALA A 127 -0.70 -6.77 13.57
C ALA A 127 -0.37 -6.85 12.06
N VAL A 128 -0.96 -7.83 11.38
CA VAL A 128 -0.89 -7.99 9.92
C VAL A 128 -2.28 -8.34 9.39
N THR A 129 -2.75 -7.62 8.38
CA THR A 129 -4.00 -7.94 7.69
C THR A 129 -3.79 -8.89 6.51
N LEU A 130 -4.39 -10.08 6.61
CA LEU A 130 -4.45 -11.12 5.58
C LEU A 130 -5.83 -11.13 4.95
N ILE A 131 -6.07 -10.20 4.02
CA ILE A 131 -7.33 -10.03 3.29
C ILE A 131 -8.46 -9.58 4.22
N ASP A 132 -9.12 -10.49 4.93
CA ASP A 132 -10.18 -10.24 5.91
C ASP A 132 -9.83 -10.78 7.31
N ILE A 133 -8.67 -11.42 7.48
CA ILE A 133 -8.20 -11.93 8.77
C ILE A 133 -7.06 -11.06 9.27
N ILE A 134 -7.23 -10.45 10.44
CA ILE A 134 -6.21 -9.63 11.10
C ILE A 134 -5.49 -10.49 12.14
N LEU A 135 -4.20 -10.72 11.94
CA LEU A 135 -3.37 -11.46 12.89
C LEU A 135 -2.68 -10.47 13.83
N PHE A 136 -3.07 -10.47 15.10
CA PHE A 136 -2.45 -9.65 16.14
C PHE A 136 -1.28 -10.39 16.79
N ARG A 137 -0.25 -9.63 17.20
CA ARG A 137 0.88 -10.18 17.95
C ARG A 137 0.45 -10.82 19.26
N ASP A 138 -0.38 -10.11 20.02
CA ASP A 138 -0.77 -10.48 21.37
C ASP A 138 -2.22 -10.09 21.66
N ALA A 139 -2.81 -10.73 22.67
CA ALA A 139 -4.21 -10.54 23.03
C ALA A 139 -4.49 -9.13 23.55
N GLN A 140 -3.56 -8.52 24.28
CA GLN A 140 -3.75 -7.18 24.82
C GLN A 140 -3.91 -6.16 23.69
N THR A 141 -3.04 -6.22 22.68
CA THR A 141 -3.12 -5.38 21.49
C THR A 141 -4.45 -5.60 20.75
N ALA A 142 -4.89 -6.85 20.60
CA ALA A 142 -6.16 -7.19 19.96
C ALA A 142 -7.39 -6.70 20.73
N GLU A 143 -7.34 -6.61 22.06
CA GLU A 143 -8.50 -6.26 22.89
C GLU A 143 -8.57 -4.76 23.24
N GLU A 144 -7.44 -4.05 23.24
CA GLU A 144 -7.36 -2.68 23.78
C GLU A 144 -7.00 -1.63 22.71
N ASN A 145 -6.30 -1.99 21.64
CA ASN A 145 -5.72 -1.01 20.72
C ASN A 145 -6.66 -0.67 19.54
N ILE A 146 -7.67 0.14 19.82
CA ILE A 146 -8.68 0.58 18.83
C ILE A 146 -8.03 1.33 17.64
N ALA A 147 -6.95 2.08 17.88
CA ALA A 147 -6.25 2.81 16.82
C ALA A 147 -5.56 1.85 15.84
N LEU A 148 -4.94 0.77 16.34
CA LEU A 148 -4.36 -0.25 15.47
C LEU A 148 -5.45 -1.01 14.70
N TRP A 149 -6.57 -1.35 15.34
CA TRP A 149 -7.72 -1.91 14.62
C TRP A 149 -8.17 -1.02 13.46
N ALA A 150 -8.22 0.29 13.67
CA ALA A 150 -8.56 1.23 12.61
C ALA A 150 -7.56 1.20 11.45
N HIS A 151 -6.27 0.98 11.71
CA HIS A 151 -5.26 0.79 10.68
C HIS A 151 -5.54 -0.48 9.88
N GLU A 152 -5.65 -1.62 10.55
CA GLU A 152 -5.82 -2.92 9.91
C GLU A 152 -7.13 -3.01 9.11
N LEU A 153 -8.22 -2.41 9.61
CA LEU A 153 -9.49 -2.35 8.89
C LEU A 153 -9.41 -1.50 7.62
N LYS A 154 -8.47 -0.56 7.52
CA LYS A 154 -8.21 0.13 6.25
C LYS A 154 -7.71 -0.85 5.20
N HIS A 155 -6.85 -1.79 5.58
CA HIS A 155 -6.39 -2.83 4.66
C HIS A 155 -7.51 -3.80 4.29
N VAL A 156 -8.37 -4.19 5.24
CA VAL A 156 -9.58 -4.98 4.93
C VAL A 156 -10.45 -4.27 3.88
N GLN A 157 -10.71 -2.97 4.07
CA GLN A 157 -11.44 -2.16 3.10
C GLN A 157 -10.74 -2.12 1.73
N GLN A 158 -9.42 -1.90 1.70
CA GLN A 158 -8.64 -1.88 0.46
C GLN A 158 -8.70 -3.23 -0.28
N PHE A 159 -8.69 -4.36 0.45
CA PHE A 159 -8.89 -5.68 -0.14
C PHE A 159 -10.29 -5.86 -0.71
N GLN A 160 -11.33 -5.37 -0.03
CA GLN A 160 -12.70 -5.39 -0.56
C GLN A 160 -12.84 -4.54 -1.84
N GLU A 161 -12.21 -3.36 -1.88
CA GLU A 161 -12.33 -2.43 -2.99
C GLU A 161 -11.49 -2.83 -4.20
N TRP A 162 -10.29 -3.36 -4.00
CA TRP A 162 -9.32 -3.62 -5.07
C TRP A 162 -9.14 -5.09 -5.40
N GLY A 163 -9.63 -5.99 -4.54
CA GLY A 163 -9.28 -7.40 -4.58
C GLY A 163 -7.81 -7.63 -4.21
N VAL A 164 -7.45 -8.91 -4.07
CA VAL A 164 -6.10 -9.33 -3.67
C VAL A 164 -5.05 -8.92 -4.70
N GLU A 165 -5.35 -9.10 -5.99
CA GLU A 165 -4.43 -8.75 -7.08
C GLU A 165 -4.21 -7.24 -7.18
N GLY A 166 -5.28 -6.45 -7.08
CA GLY A 166 -5.21 -4.99 -7.12
C GLY A 166 -4.46 -4.42 -5.91
N PHE A 167 -4.67 -4.97 -4.72
CA PHE A 167 -3.88 -4.64 -3.54
C PHE A 167 -2.39 -4.95 -3.77
N ALA A 168 -2.06 -6.19 -4.18
CA ALA A 168 -0.67 -6.61 -4.37
C ALA A 168 0.06 -5.78 -5.43
N GLN A 169 -0.62 -5.41 -6.51
CA GLN A 169 -0.09 -4.51 -7.53
C GLN A 169 0.25 -3.13 -6.94
N ARG A 170 -0.68 -2.52 -6.20
CA ARG A 170 -0.47 -1.20 -5.59
C ARG A 170 0.62 -1.23 -4.54
N TYR A 171 0.64 -2.26 -3.71
CA TYR A 171 1.61 -2.43 -2.63
C TYR A 171 3.02 -2.57 -3.18
N THR A 172 3.21 -3.42 -4.20
CA THR A 172 4.53 -3.62 -4.80
C THR A 172 5.02 -2.39 -5.56
N GLN A 173 4.13 -1.64 -6.22
CA GLN A 173 4.48 -0.41 -6.93
C GLN A 173 4.80 0.75 -5.98
N ASN A 174 3.97 0.97 -4.97
CA ASN A 174 4.11 2.06 -4.02
C ASN A 174 3.41 1.72 -2.70
N PHE A 175 4.11 1.02 -1.80
CA PHE A 175 3.59 0.65 -0.50
C PHE A 175 3.12 1.87 0.31
N ASN A 176 3.80 3.01 0.23
CA ASN A 176 3.41 4.23 0.94
C ASN A 176 1.99 4.71 0.55
N ALA A 177 1.58 4.53 -0.70
CA ALA A 177 0.24 4.90 -1.14
C ALA A 177 -0.85 3.98 -0.56
N VAL A 178 -0.49 2.75 -0.17
CA VAL A 178 -1.38 1.81 0.51
C VAL A 178 -1.41 2.08 2.03
N GLU A 179 -0.25 2.31 2.63
CA GLU A 179 -0.06 2.48 4.08
C GLU A 179 -0.50 3.85 4.59
N ALA A 180 -0.29 4.94 3.83
CA ALA A 180 -0.57 6.29 4.31
C ALA A 180 -2.04 6.50 4.72
N PRO A 181 -3.06 6.02 3.96
CA PRO A 181 -4.45 6.05 4.42
C PRO A 181 -4.70 5.29 5.73
N ALA A 182 -4.00 4.17 5.96
CA ALA A 182 -4.13 3.37 7.17
C ALA A 182 -3.50 4.07 8.39
N TYR A 183 -2.35 4.73 8.21
CA TYR A 183 -1.77 5.59 9.25
C TYR A 183 -2.59 6.84 9.53
N ALA A 184 -3.23 7.43 8.52
CA ALA A 184 -4.07 8.61 8.69
C ALA A 184 -5.24 8.33 9.66
N VAL A 185 -6.01 7.27 9.38
CA VAL A 185 -7.14 6.88 10.24
C VAL A 185 -6.68 6.40 11.61
N GLN A 186 -5.56 5.68 11.71
CA GLN A 186 -4.95 5.33 13.01
C GLN A 186 -4.67 6.59 13.84
N GLY A 187 -4.11 7.63 13.21
CA GLY A 187 -3.81 8.91 13.86
C GLY A 187 -5.08 9.64 14.32
N GLU A 188 -6.14 9.62 13.52
CA GLU A 188 -7.45 10.18 13.89
C GLU A 188 -8.07 9.47 15.09
N VAL A 189 -8.14 8.14 15.05
CA VAL A 189 -8.71 7.33 16.14
C VAL A 189 -7.88 7.48 17.41
N ARG A 190 -6.54 7.50 17.31
CA ARG A 190 -5.67 7.73 18.47
C ARG A 190 -5.94 9.07 19.16
N ARG A 191 -6.18 10.14 18.38
CA ARG A 191 -6.57 11.44 18.94
C ARG A 191 -7.94 11.35 19.59
N TRP A 192 -8.92 10.75 18.92
CA TRP A 192 -10.28 10.61 19.43
C TRP A 192 -10.35 9.85 20.77
N VAL A 193 -9.62 8.74 20.90
CA VAL A 193 -9.52 7.96 22.16
C VAL A 193 -8.84 8.78 23.26
N ARG A 194 -7.72 9.45 22.95
CA ARG A 194 -7.00 10.29 23.91
C ARG A 194 -7.87 11.43 24.46
N ASP A 195 -8.76 11.96 23.63
CA ASP A 195 -9.65 13.06 23.99
C ASP A 195 -10.86 12.57 24.81
N GLY A 196 -10.93 11.27 25.16
CA GLY A 196 -11.91 10.71 26.11
C GLY A 196 -13.29 10.44 25.51
N ASN A 197 -13.38 10.35 24.18
CA ASN A 197 -14.62 10.05 23.51
C ASN A 197 -14.79 8.52 23.45
N PHE A 198 -15.83 7.96 24.08
CA PHE A 198 -16.24 6.56 23.98
C PHE A 198 -17.75 6.47 24.10
#